data_AF-A0A1A9BRZ1-F1
#
_entry.id   AF-A0A1A9BRZ1-F1
#
_cell.length_a   1.000
_cell.length_b   1.000
_cell.length_c   1.000
_cell.angle_alpha   90.00
_cell.angle_beta   90.00
_cell.angle_gamma   90.00
#
_symmetry.space_group_name_H-M   'P 1'
#
loop_
_entity.id
_entity.type
_entity.pdbx_description
1 polymer ?
#
loop_
_entity_poly.entity_id
_entity_poly.type
_entity_poly.pdbx_seq_one_letter_code
_entity_poly.pdbx_strand_id
1 'polypeptide(L)'
;MTYGRLGDVIATGLTDRLDARDRTALERRARIKAGAEEPFPLDPGGWWYAVPGETYEGLFDALGLHDRFPVTLYEGSGVEDLPWRRPALPTFVTPELDGWRLIFGNLPDVVGIDWDDWMGATERLSAACGQA
;
A
#
# COMPACT_ATOMS: atom_id res chain seq x y z
N MET A 1 7.94 -20.53 -2.56
CA MET A 1 8.52 -19.48 -1.67
C MET A 1 8.10 -19.78 -0.25
N THR A 2 9.04 -19.91 0.68
CA THR A 2 8.70 -20.16 2.09
C THR A 2 8.27 -18.83 2.71
N TYR A 3 6.97 -18.56 2.76
CA TYR A 3 6.45 -17.44 3.53
C TYR A 3 6.83 -17.69 5.00
N GLY A 4 7.64 -16.81 5.59
CA GLY A 4 7.91 -16.88 7.02
C GLY A 4 6.62 -16.57 7.79
N ARG A 5 6.49 -17.07 9.03
CA ARG A 5 5.29 -16.91 9.89
C ARG A 5 4.72 -15.48 9.94
N LEU A 6 5.56 -14.47 9.76
CA LEU A 6 5.15 -13.06 9.74
C LEU A 6 4.51 -12.62 8.40
N GLY A 7 4.91 -13.22 7.28
CA GLY A 7 4.23 -13.07 5.99
C GLY A 7 2.83 -13.69 6.00
N ASP A 8 2.65 -14.78 6.74
CA ASP A 8 1.32 -15.36 6.99
C ASP A 8 0.45 -14.42 7.82
N VAL A 9 1.03 -13.71 8.80
CA VAL A 9 0.32 -12.70 9.62
C VAL A 9 -0.10 -11.50 8.78
N ILE A 10 0.77 -10.99 7.90
CA ILE A 10 0.39 -9.94 6.94
C ILE A 10 -0.74 -10.43 6.03
N ALA A 11 -0.64 -11.66 5.52
CA ALA A 11 -1.70 -12.28 4.72
C ALA A 11 -3.00 -12.50 5.51
N THR A 12 -2.98 -12.51 6.85
CA THR A 12 -4.22 -12.57 7.64
C THR A 12 -4.99 -11.24 7.69
N GLY A 13 -4.35 -10.12 7.33
CA GLY A 13 -4.95 -8.79 7.39
C GLY A 13 -5.18 -8.25 8.80
N LEU A 14 -4.59 -8.88 9.83
CA LEU A 14 -4.73 -8.51 11.25
C LEU A 14 -3.67 -7.50 11.72
N THR A 15 -3.27 -6.57 10.86
CA THR A 15 -2.21 -5.59 11.15
C THR A 15 -2.62 -4.60 12.24
N ASP A 16 -3.91 -4.39 12.41
CA ASP A 16 -4.55 -3.65 13.51
C ASP A 16 -4.26 -4.29 14.89
N ARG A 17 -4.05 -5.61 14.94
CA ARG A 17 -3.80 -6.37 16.17
C ARG A 17 -2.34 -6.50 16.56
N LEU A 18 -1.43 -5.99 15.73
CA LEU A 18 -0.01 -6.02 16.04
C LEU A 18 0.30 -5.05 17.19
N ASP A 19 1.08 -5.51 18.16
CA ASP A 19 1.57 -4.64 19.21
C ASP A 19 2.79 -3.82 18.73
N ALA A 20 3.31 -2.93 19.58
CA ALA A 20 4.45 -2.09 19.23
C ALA A 20 5.73 -2.91 18.93
N ARG A 21 5.89 -4.08 19.57
CA ARG A 21 7.04 -4.96 19.38
C ARG A 21 7.00 -5.60 17.99
N ASP A 22 5.84 -6.09 17.59
CA ASP A 22 5.64 -6.71 16.28
C ASP A 22 5.78 -5.68 15.16
N ARG A 23 5.24 -4.47 15.33
CA ARG A 23 5.45 -3.36 14.38
C ARG A 23 6.94 -3.01 14.23
N THR A 24 7.67 -2.91 15.33
CA THR A 24 9.13 -2.65 15.29
C THR A 24 9.89 -3.77 14.59
N ALA A 25 9.47 -5.02 14.78
CA ALA A 25 10.07 -6.17 14.10
C ALA A 25 9.84 -6.14 12.59
N LEU A 26 8.63 -5.75 12.15
CA LEU A 26 8.31 -5.53 10.74
C LEU A 26 9.15 -4.42 10.12
N GLU A 27 9.27 -3.28 10.80
CA GLU A 27 10.11 -2.16 10.36
C GLU A 27 11.57 -2.58 10.17
N ARG A 28 12.13 -3.26 11.15
CA ARG A 28 13.52 -3.73 11.07
C ARG A 28 13.69 -4.72 9.91
N ARG A 29 12.75 -5.64 9.72
CA ARG A 29 12.78 -6.63 8.65
C ARG A 29 12.72 -5.97 7.27
N ALA A 30 11.78 -5.04 7.08
CA ALA A 30 11.63 -4.32 5.82
C ALA A 30 12.92 -3.56 5.47
N ARG A 31 13.53 -2.86 6.43
CA ARG A 31 14.83 -2.17 6.24
C ARG A 31 15.95 -3.11 5.83
N ILE A 32 16.07 -4.27 6.49
CA ILE A 32 17.11 -5.26 6.16
C ILE A 32 16.91 -5.82 4.75
N LYS A 33 15.66 -6.15 4.38
CA LYS A 33 15.38 -6.74 3.07
C LYS A 33 15.47 -5.73 1.93
N ALA A 34 15.00 -4.51 2.13
CA ALA A 34 15.06 -3.44 1.13
C ALA A 34 16.51 -3.14 0.71
N GLY A 35 17.47 -3.24 1.63
CA GLY A 35 18.90 -3.07 1.31
C GLY A 35 19.49 -4.15 0.40
N ALA A 36 18.80 -5.27 0.20
CA ALA A 36 19.19 -6.36 -0.69
C ALA A 36 18.21 -6.54 -1.86
N GLU A 37 17.25 -5.62 -2.02
CA GLU A 37 16.24 -5.69 -3.07
C GLU A 37 16.77 -5.05 -4.36
N GLU A 38 16.70 -5.79 -5.46
CA GLU A 38 16.98 -5.25 -6.79
C GLU A 38 15.70 -4.62 -7.36
N PRO A 39 15.76 -3.39 -7.90
CA PRO A 39 14.61 -2.79 -8.58
C PRO A 39 14.16 -3.64 -9.76
N PHE A 40 12.84 -3.74 -9.95
CA PHE A 40 12.23 -4.41 -11.10
C PHE A 40 11.11 -3.54 -11.66
N PRO A 41 10.74 -3.70 -12.95
CA PRO A 41 9.59 -3.02 -13.52
C PRO A 41 8.32 -3.43 -12.78
N LEU A 42 7.67 -2.46 -12.14
CA LEU A 42 6.40 -2.67 -11.46
C LEU A 42 5.26 -2.59 -12.47
N ASP A 43 4.41 -3.61 -12.49
CA ASP A 43 3.23 -3.69 -13.36
C ASP A 43 2.01 -4.06 -12.50
N PRO A 44 1.31 -3.06 -11.92
CA PRO A 44 0.06 -3.31 -11.21
C PRO A 44 -0.97 -3.95 -12.14
N GLY A 45 -1.58 -5.06 -11.73
CA GLY A 45 -2.57 -5.76 -12.54
C GLY A 45 -3.91 -5.02 -12.61
N GLY A 46 -4.17 -4.16 -11.62
CA GLY A 46 -5.38 -3.36 -11.52
C GLY A 46 -5.19 -1.86 -11.80
N TRP A 47 -6.22 -1.11 -11.43
CA TRP A 47 -6.20 0.34 -11.44
C TRP A 47 -5.26 0.88 -10.36
N TRP A 48 -4.68 2.04 -10.62
CA TRP A 48 -3.75 2.70 -9.71
C TRP A 48 -3.89 4.22 -9.77
N TYR A 49 -3.50 4.87 -8.68
CA TYR A 49 -3.30 6.32 -8.61
C TYR A 49 -1.82 6.62 -8.46
N ALA A 50 -1.40 7.84 -8.81
CA ALA A 50 -0.07 8.34 -8.50
C ALA A 50 -0.20 9.70 -7.79
N VAL A 51 0.60 9.91 -6.75
CA VAL A 51 0.68 11.21 -6.05
C VAL A 51 2.14 11.63 -5.91
N PRO A 52 2.44 12.93 -5.78
CA PRO A 52 3.80 13.39 -5.55
C PRO A 52 4.37 12.79 -4.26
N GLY A 53 5.63 12.37 -4.31
CA GLY A 53 6.33 11.75 -3.18
C GLY A 53 6.46 12.67 -1.96
N GLU A 54 6.56 13.98 -2.19
CA GLU A 54 6.72 15.00 -1.13
C GLU A 54 5.45 15.21 -0.30
N THR A 55 4.27 14.90 -0.85
CA THR A 55 2.95 15.19 -0.25
C THR A 55 2.10 13.93 -0.08
N TYR A 56 2.70 12.74 -0.31
CA TYR A 56 1.98 11.49 -0.36
C TYR A 56 1.24 11.16 0.93
N GLU A 57 1.66 11.66 2.10
CA GLU A 57 0.95 11.35 3.34
C GLU A 57 -0.53 11.80 3.33
N GLY A 58 -0.89 12.80 2.51
CA GLY A 58 -2.29 13.21 2.33
C GLY A 58 -3.19 12.10 1.79
N LEU A 59 -2.64 11.09 1.10
CA LEU A 59 -3.40 9.98 0.54
C LEU A 59 -4.10 9.14 1.63
N PHE A 60 -3.49 9.05 2.82
CA PHE A 60 -4.03 8.22 3.90
C PHE A 60 -5.37 8.77 4.40
N ASP A 61 -5.44 10.09 4.56
CA ASP A 61 -6.69 10.75 4.94
C ASP A 61 -7.70 10.77 3.79
N ALA A 62 -7.24 11.01 2.55
CA ALA A 62 -8.10 11.10 1.36
C ALA A 62 -8.84 9.79 1.02
N LEU A 63 -8.22 8.64 1.31
CA LEU A 63 -8.73 7.30 1.05
C LEU A 63 -9.14 6.55 2.33
N GLY A 64 -8.99 7.15 3.51
CA GLY A 64 -9.28 6.48 4.78
C GLY A 64 -8.37 5.29 5.08
N LEU A 65 -7.14 5.28 4.57
CA LEU A 65 -6.17 4.21 4.76
C LEU A 65 -5.45 4.36 6.10
N HIS A 66 -5.29 3.25 6.82
CA HIS A 66 -4.70 3.22 8.16
C HIS A 66 -3.78 1.99 8.34
N ASP A 67 -3.27 1.78 9.56
CA ASP A 67 -2.42 0.63 9.93
C ASP A 67 -1.21 0.38 9.02
N ARG A 68 -0.51 1.47 8.69
CA ARG A 68 0.69 1.46 7.86
C ARG A 68 1.79 0.60 8.51
N PHE A 69 2.39 -0.27 7.72
CA PHE A 69 3.62 -0.97 8.07
C PHE A 69 4.50 -1.08 6.83
N PRO A 70 5.84 -1.04 6.99
CA PRO A 70 6.73 -1.11 5.84
C PRO A 70 6.84 -2.55 5.32
N VAL A 71 6.88 -2.66 4.00
CA VAL A 71 7.17 -3.87 3.23
C VAL A 71 8.20 -3.52 2.17
N THR A 72 8.82 -4.54 1.55
CA THR A 72 9.69 -4.30 0.39
C THR A 72 8.86 -4.10 -0.88
N LEU A 73 9.48 -3.61 -1.97
CA LEU A 73 8.79 -3.44 -3.26
C LEU A 73 8.21 -4.77 -3.77
N TYR A 74 8.99 -5.85 -3.69
CA TYR A 74 8.59 -7.20 -4.07
C TYR A 74 7.43 -7.74 -3.21
N GLU A 75 7.43 -7.44 -1.92
CA GLU A 75 6.35 -7.88 -1.02
C GLU A 75 5.06 -7.10 -1.26
N GLY A 76 5.20 -5.80 -1.52
CA GLY A 76 4.08 -4.91 -1.83
C GLY A 76 3.49 -5.13 -3.22
N SER A 77 4.30 -5.54 -4.21
CA SER A 77 3.80 -5.77 -5.58
C SER A 77 2.76 -6.88 -5.67
N GLY A 78 2.79 -7.84 -4.73
CA GLY A 78 1.79 -8.91 -4.64
C GLY A 78 0.54 -8.53 -3.84
N VAL A 79 0.29 -7.24 -3.54
CA VAL A 79 -0.84 -6.82 -2.69
C VAL A 79 -2.21 -7.22 -3.27
N GLU A 80 -2.33 -7.25 -4.60
CA GLU A 80 -3.56 -7.65 -5.32
C GLU A 80 -3.87 -9.15 -5.15
N ASP A 81 -2.85 -9.98 -4.88
CA ASP A 81 -3.00 -11.42 -4.64
C ASP A 81 -3.33 -11.76 -3.17
N LEU A 82 -3.29 -10.77 -2.27
CA LEU A 82 -3.57 -11.01 -0.86
C LEU A 82 -5.05 -11.33 -0.63
N PRO A 83 -5.37 -12.27 0.27
CA PRO A 83 -6.75 -12.62 0.53
C PRO A 83 -7.49 -11.43 1.16
N TRP A 84 -8.50 -10.94 0.44
CA TRP A 84 -9.42 -9.93 0.92
C TRP A 84 -10.23 -10.45 2.13
N ARG A 85 -10.33 -9.63 3.18
CA ARG A 85 -11.26 -9.85 4.30
C ARG A 85 -11.78 -8.50 4.78
N ARG A 86 -13.06 -8.19 4.60
CA ARG A 86 -13.64 -7.02 5.30
C ARG A 86 -13.48 -7.21 6.81
N PRO A 87 -12.84 -6.27 7.54
CA PRO A 87 -12.59 -4.86 7.16
C PRO A 87 -11.17 -4.50 6.63
N ALA A 88 -10.26 -5.45 6.44
CA ALA A 88 -8.89 -5.21 5.93
C ALA A 88 -8.85 -5.18 4.39
N LEU A 89 -8.64 -3.98 3.83
CA LEU A 89 -8.49 -3.73 2.39
C LEU A 89 -7.02 -3.38 2.09
N PRO A 90 -6.15 -4.39 1.87
CA PRO A 90 -4.73 -4.13 1.71
C PRO A 90 -4.48 -3.32 0.43
N THR A 91 -3.72 -2.25 0.60
CA THR A 91 -3.30 -1.32 -0.44
C THR A 91 -1.80 -1.14 -0.30
N PHE A 92 -1.09 -1.09 -1.42
CA PHE A 92 0.34 -0.83 -1.42
C PHE A 92 0.63 0.57 -1.94
N VAL A 93 1.50 1.27 -1.21
CA VAL A 93 2.08 2.54 -1.63
C VAL A 93 3.54 2.26 -1.92
N THR A 94 3.97 2.53 -3.15
CA THR A 94 5.34 2.27 -3.56
C THR A 94 6.34 3.14 -2.77
N PRO A 95 7.63 2.75 -2.75
CA PRO A 95 8.72 3.71 -2.63
C PRO A 95 8.57 4.83 -3.67
N GLU A 96 9.30 5.92 -3.47
CA GLU A 96 9.32 7.00 -4.47
C GLU A 96 9.98 6.53 -5.77
N LEU A 97 9.30 6.79 -6.88
CA LEU A 97 9.69 6.48 -8.26
C LEU A 97 9.62 7.79 -9.05
N ASP A 98 10.78 8.38 -9.36
CA ASP A 98 10.88 9.65 -10.11
C ASP A 98 10.04 10.81 -9.51
N GLY A 99 10.05 10.94 -8.18
CA GLY A 99 9.26 11.95 -7.48
C GLY A 99 7.78 11.60 -7.28
N TRP A 100 7.34 10.41 -7.68
CA TRP A 100 5.96 9.93 -7.53
C TRP A 100 5.87 8.70 -6.65
N ARG A 101 4.70 8.47 -6.05
CA ARG A 101 4.35 7.20 -5.42
C ARG A 101 3.05 6.68 -6.01
N LEU A 102 3.07 5.41 -6.39
CA LEU A 102 1.90 4.73 -6.92
C LEU A 102 1.13 4.09 -5.76
N ILE A 103 -0.19 4.09 -5.87
CA ILE A 103 -1.12 3.44 -4.95
C ILE A 103 -1.95 2.45 -5.76
N PHE A 104 -1.94 1.18 -5.36
CA PHE A 104 -2.73 0.12 -5.99
C PHE A 104 -3.03 -1.02 -5.01
N GLY A 105 -3.77 -2.02 -5.46
CA GLY A 105 -4.30 -3.11 -4.62
C GLY A 105 -5.82 -3.16 -4.68
N ASN A 106 -6.45 -3.27 -3.51
CA ASN A 106 -7.91 -3.42 -3.42
C ASN A 106 -8.66 -2.08 -3.55
N LEU A 107 -8.20 -1.20 -4.45
CA LEU A 107 -8.80 0.12 -4.67
C LEU A 107 -10.30 0.06 -5.00
N PRO A 108 -10.84 -0.89 -5.79
CA PRO A 108 -12.29 -0.97 -6.02
C PRO A 108 -13.13 -1.08 -4.74
N ASP A 109 -12.63 -1.74 -3.69
CA ASP A 109 -13.31 -1.80 -2.39
C ASP A 109 -13.07 -0.56 -1.52
N VAL A 110 -11.96 0.16 -1.75
CA VAL A 110 -11.60 1.40 -1.03
C VAL A 110 -12.36 2.60 -1.58
N VAL A 111 -12.45 2.71 -2.91
CA VAL A 111 -12.99 3.89 -3.60
C VAL A 111 -14.42 3.68 -4.08
N GLY A 112 -14.73 2.47 -4.57
CA GLY A 112 -15.94 2.17 -5.34
C GLY A 112 -15.62 1.60 -6.73
N ILE A 113 -16.64 1.15 -7.46
CA ILE A 113 -16.49 0.53 -8.79
C ILE A 113 -16.96 1.44 -9.92
N ASP A 114 -17.71 2.49 -9.60
CA ASP A 114 -18.28 3.38 -10.61
C ASP A 114 -17.29 4.47 -11.01
N TRP A 115 -17.35 4.93 -12.26
CA TRP A 115 -16.44 5.95 -12.77
C TRP A 115 -16.43 7.22 -11.91
N ASP A 116 -17.59 7.64 -11.40
CA ASP A 116 -17.71 8.81 -10.55
C ASP A 116 -16.99 8.64 -9.20
N ASP A 117 -16.95 7.42 -8.66
CA ASP A 117 -16.21 7.10 -7.44
C ASP A 117 -14.70 7.24 -7.65
N TRP A 118 -14.21 6.74 -8.79
CA TRP A 118 -12.81 6.85 -9.20
C TRP A 118 -12.39 8.30 -9.41
N MET A 119 -13.19 9.07 -10.16
CA MET A 119 -12.91 10.49 -10.37
C MET A 119 -12.99 11.29 -9.07
N GLY A 120 -13.97 10.99 -8.21
CA GLY A 120 -14.08 11.61 -6.90
C GLY A 120 -12.89 11.29 -5.99
N ALA A 121 -12.31 10.10 -6.10
CA ALA A 121 -11.07 9.76 -5.39
C ALA A 121 -9.86 10.52 -5.94
N THR A 122 -9.74 10.70 -7.27
CA THR A 122 -8.72 11.59 -7.87
C THR A 122 -8.84 13.02 -7.35
N GLU A 123 -10.05 13.57 -7.25
CA GLU A 123 -10.26 14.92 -6.71
C GLU A 123 -9.81 15.04 -5.24
N ARG A 124 -10.18 14.06 -4.39
CA ARG A 124 -9.75 14.03 -2.99
C ARG A 124 -8.23 13.90 -2.85
N LEU A 125 -7.61 13.03 -3.65
CA LEU A 125 -6.16 12.85 -3.68
C LEU A 125 -5.45 14.12 -4.15
N SER A 126 -5.94 14.76 -5.22
CA SER A 126 -5.38 16.01 -5.72
C SER A 126 -5.51 17.14 -4.69
N ALA A 127 -6.64 17.23 -3.99
CA ALA A 127 -6.83 18.21 -2.92
C ALA A 127 -5.89 17.98 -1.72
N ALA A 128 -5.64 16.72 -1.35
CA ALA A 128 -4.81 16.37 -0.19
C ALA A 128 -3.30 16.35 -0.50
N CYS A 129 -2.91 15.92 -1.70
CA CYS A 129 -1.53 15.74 -2.13
C CYS A 129 -1.06 16.82 -3.13
N GLY A 130 -1.92 17.76 -3.52
CA GLY A 130 -1.62 18.82 -4.49
C GLY A 130 -1.74 18.41 -5.96
N GLN A 131 -1.57 17.11 -6.27
CA GLN A 131 -1.83 16.53 -7.59
C GLN A 131 -2.09 15.02 -7.44
N ALA A 132 -2.92 14.46 -8.33
CA ALA A 132 -3.19 13.04 -8.44
C ALA A 132 -3.60 12.65 -9.87
#